data_AF-A0A7S2PVG6-F1
#
_entry.id   AF-A0A7S2PVG6-F1
#
_cell.length_a   1.000
_cell.length_b   1.000
_cell.length_c   1.000
_cell.angle_alpha   90.00
_cell.angle_beta   90.00
_cell.angle_gamma   90.00
#
_symmetry.space_group_name_H-M   'P 1'
#
loop_
_entity.id
_entity.type
_entity.pdbx_description
1 polymer ?
#
loop_
_entity_poly.entity_id
_entity_poly.type
_entity_poly.pdbx_seq_one_letter_code
_entity_poly.pdbx_strand_id
1 'polypeptide(L)'
;RNKHCCRLLVGIEQDADFQVCRRLIGSKGENMKRILAEAPDTKIRIRGRGSKYLEGPLQVEAADPLMICVSSTTQRSFDTAAGLVEELLGGVHRDYREHCRSRGLPAPALEVCRDS
;
A
#
# COMPACT_ATOMS: atom_id res chain seq x y z
N ARG A 1 18.37 10.67 -14.27
CA ARG A 1 17.56 11.17 -13.12
C ARG A 1 17.49 10.05 -12.11
N ASN A 2 18.13 10.19 -10.94
CA ASN A 2 17.94 9.25 -9.85
C ASN A 2 16.49 9.41 -9.37
N LYS A 3 15.71 8.34 -9.46
CA LYS A 3 14.36 8.28 -8.91
C LYS A 3 14.49 7.66 -7.54
N HIS A 4 13.94 8.32 -6.52
CA HIS A 4 13.83 7.74 -5.20
C HIS A 4 12.62 6.80 -5.22
N CYS A 5 12.79 5.56 -4.80
CA CYS A 5 11.70 4.60 -4.73
C CYS A 5 11.85 3.64 -3.55
N CYS A 6 10.72 3.13 -3.08
CA CYS A 6 10.67 2.04 -2.13
C CYS A 6 9.42 1.20 -2.37
N ARG A 7 9.41 0.04 -1.72
CA ARG A 7 8.34 -0.94 -1.72
C ARG A 7 7.99 -1.24 -0.27
N LEU A 8 6.70 -1.26 0.03
CA LEU A 8 6.18 -1.63 1.33
C LEU A 8 5.27 -2.83 1.17
N LEU A 9 5.61 -3.94 1.82
CA LEU A 9 4.77 -5.13 1.84
C LEU A 9 3.54 -4.85 2.69
N VAL A 10 2.35 -5.18 2.17
CA VAL A 10 1.10 -4.97 2.91
C VAL A 10 0.94 -6.02 4.01
N GLY A 11 1.44 -7.24 3.80
CA GLY A 11 1.34 -8.33 4.78
C GLY A 11 -0.07 -8.88 4.99
N ILE A 12 -1.07 -8.37 4.25
CA ILE A 12 -2.46 -8.82 4.25
C ILE A 12 -2.81 -9.20 2.82
N GLU A 13 -3.35 -10.39 2.63
CA GLU A 13 -3.85 -10.82 1.32
C GLU A 13 -5.16 -10.10 0.97
N GLN A 14 -5.37 -9.86 -0.32
CA GLN A 14 -6.63 -9.30 -0.79
C GLN A 14 -7.74 -10.35 -0.70
N ASP A 15 -8.79 -10.05 0.08
CA ASP A 15 -9.98 -10.88 0.21
C ASP A 15 -11.29 -10.07 0.03
N ALA A 16 -12.43 -10.76 0.02
CA ALA A 16 -13.74 -10.13 -0.11
C ALA A 16 -14.30 -9.54 1.21
N ASP A 17 -13.75 -9.96 2.35
CA ASP A 17 -14.27 -9.64 3.69
C ASP A 17 -13.67 -8.33 4.23
N PHE A 18 -12.36 -8.23 4.29
CA PHE A 18 -11.63 -7.07 4.76
C PHE A 18 -11.38 -6.04 3.65
N GLN A 19 -11.20 -6.52 2.41
CA GLN A 19 -10.98 -5.68 1.22
C GLN A 19 -9.82 -4.69 1.36
N VAL A 20 -8.61 -5.18 1.69
CA VAL A 20 -7.44 -4.34 2.02
C VAL A 20 -7.12 -3.28 0.96
N CYS A 21 -7.16 -3.59 -0.34
CA CYS A 21 -6.90 -2.62 -1.41
C CYS A 21 -7.88 -1.44 -1.37
N ARG A 22 -9.15 -1.70 -1.04
CA ARG A 22 -10.17 -0.64 -0.93
C ARG A 22 -9.88 0.31 0.24
N ARG A 23 -9.41 -0.24 1.37
CA ARG A 23 -9.02 0.55 2.55
C ARG A 23 -7.75 1.37 2.30
N LEU A 24 -6.78 0.80 1.58
CA LEU A 24 -5.58 1.52 1.18
C LEU A 24 -5.92 2.68 0.23
N ILE A 25 -6.72 2.44 -0.81
CA ILE A 25 -7.11 3.48 -1.78
C ILE A 25 -8.01 4.54 -1.12
N GLY A 26 -8.89 4.12 -0.22
CA GLY A 26 -9.91 4.96 0.41
C GLY A 26 -11.07 5.27 -0.54
N SER A 27 -12.11 5.92 -0.01
CA SER A 27 -13.29 6.30 -0.78
C SER A 27 -12.89 7.21 -1.95
N LYS A 28 -13.22 6.79 -3.18
CA LYS A 28 -12.87 7.53 -4.42
C LYS A 28 -11.37 7.93 -4.49
N GLY A 29 -10.47 7.13 -3.91
CA GLY A 29 -9.03 7.40 -3.90
C GLY A 29 -8.59 8.50 -2.93
N GLU A 30 -9.37 8.82 -1.90
CA GLU A 30 -9.06 9.91 -0.96
C GLU A 30 -7.68 9.80 -0.32
N ASN A 31 -7.25 8.60 0.07
CA ASN A 31 -5.94 8.40 0.69
C ASN A 31 -4.82 8.73 -0.30
N MET A 32 -4.94 8.25 -1.55
CA MET A 32 -3.98 8.54 -2.62
C MET A 32 -3.90 10.03 -2.90
N LYS A 33 -5.06 10.70 -2.99
CA LYS A 33 -5.14 12.16 -3.21
C LYS A 33 -4.49 12.94 -2.08
N ARG A 34 -4.74 12.56 -0.83
CA ARG A 34 -4.14 13.19 0.35
C ARG A 34 -2.61 13.07 0.32
N ILE A 35 -2.08 11.89 0.05
CA ILE A 35 -0.63 11.68 -0.01
C ILE A 35 -0.01 12.50 -1.16
N LEU A 36 -0.64 12.50 -2.33
CA LEU A 36 -0.15 13.25 -3.49
C LEU A 36 -0.25 14.78 -3.34
N ALA A 37 -1.18 15.28 -2.51
CA ALA A 37 -1.27 16.70 -2.18
C ALA A 37 -0.09 17.16 -1.32
N GLU A 38 0.35 16.33 -0.37
CA GLU A 38 1.49 16.61 0.51
C GLU A 38 2.85 16.32 -0.16
N ALA A 39 2.88 15.39 -1.11
CA ALA A 39 4.09 14.92 -1.77
C ALA A 39 3.98 15.02 -3.31
N PRO A 40 4.13 16.22 -3.89
CA PRO A 40 4.06 16.43 -5.33
C PRO A 40 5.16 15.65 -6.07
N ASP A 41 4.92 15.39 -7.36
CA ASP A 41 5.81 14.59 -8.24
C ASP A 41 6.05 13.14 -7.80
N THR A 42 5.17 12.64 -6.92
CA THR A 42 5.19 11.25 -6.46
C THR A 42 4.24 10.38 -7.29
N LYS A 43 4.61 9.11 -7.46
CA LYS A 43 3.76 8.05 -8.02
C LYS A 43 3.64 6.94 -6.99
N ILE A 44 2.40 6.59 -6.68
CA ILE A 44 2.03 5.50 -5.76
C ILE A 44 1.32 4.43 -6.58
N ARG A 45 1.71 3.17 -6.42
CA ARG A 45 1.08 2.02 -7.11
C ARG A 45 0.88 0.88 -6.13
N ILE A 46 -0.28 0.26 -6.17
CA ILE A 46 -0.53 -1.01 -5.50
C ILE A 46 -0.27 -2.12 -6.52
N ARG A 47 0.50 -3.13 -6.14
CA ARG A 47 0.89 -4.28 -6.96
C ARG A 47 0.76 -5.57 -6.17
N GLY A 48 0.93 -6.70 -6.85
CA GLY A 48 0.79 -8.03 -6.27
C GLY A 48 -0.61 -8.60 -6.43
N ARG A 49 -0.80 -9.80 -5.90
CA ARG A 49 -2.06 -10.55 -6.02
C ARG A 49 -3.25 -9.78 -5.47
N GLY A 50 -4.31 -9.66 -6.26
CA GLY A 50 -5.55 -8.96 -5.94
C GLY A 50 -5.48 -7.43 -6.01
N SER A 51 -4.36 -6.87 -6.47
CA SER A 51 -4.23 -5.42 -6.67
C SER A 51 -5.04 -4.87 -7.85
N LYS A 52 -5.46 -5.74 -8.79
CA LYS A 52 -6.02 -5.40 -10.10
C LYS A 52 -5.08 -4.58 -10.99
N TYR A 53 -3.80 -4.50 -10.60
CA TYR A 53 -2.77 -3.86 -11.39
C TYR A 53 -2.18 -4.88 -12.37
N LEU A 54 -2.57 -4.74 -13.63
CA LEU A 54 -2.10 -5.59 -14.72
C LEU A 54 -0.75 -5.08 -15.22
N GLU A 55 0.24 -5.98 -15.30
CA GLU A 55 1.57 -5.66 -15.80
C GLU A 55 2.12 -6.72 -16.75
N GLY A 56 3.20 -6.38 -17.44
CA GLY A 56 3.84 -7.23 -18.44
C GLY A 56 3.08 -7.34 -19.77
N PRO A 57 3.66 -8.07 -20.74
CA PRO A 57 3.06 -8.26 -22.07
C PRO A 57 1.73 -9.00 -22.03
N LEU A 58 1.55 -9.87 -21.03
CA LEU A 58 0.38 -10.71 -20.85
C LEU A 58 -0.76 -10.00 -20.10
N GLN A 59 -0.54 -8.77 -19.60
CA GLN A 59 -1.54 -7.99 -18.85
C GLN A 59 -2.15 -8.79 -17.69
N VAL A 60 -1.28 -9.38 -16.86
CA VAL A 60 -1.67 -10.16 -15.68
C VAL A 60 -1.19 -9.48 -14.40
N GLU A 61 -1.85 -9.76 -13.29
CA GLU A 61 -1.35 -9.32 -11.98
C GLU A 61 -0.02 -10.01 -11.65
N ALA A 62 0.82 -9.33 -10.87
CA ALA A 62 2.01 -9.94 -10.32
C ALA A 62 1.65 -11.08 -9.37
N ALA A 63 2.40 -12.19 -9.43
CA ALA A 63 2.25 -13.30 -8.49
C ALA A 63 2.82 -12.95 -7.10
N ASP A 64 3.53 -11.83 -6.96
CA ASP A 64 4.09 -11.33 -5.71
C ASP A 64 3.02 -10.99 -4.65
N PRO A 65 3.38 -11.01 -3.35
CA PRO A 65 2.52 -10.50 -2.29
C PRO A 65 2.08 -9.06 -2.54
N LEU A 66 0.93 -8.69 -1.98
CA LEU A 66 0.40 -7.34 -2.11
C LEU A 66 1.39 -6.30 -1.53
N MET A 67 1.68 -5.27 -2.31
CA MET A 67 2.68 -4.26 -1.97
C MET A 67 2.33 -2.88 -2.49
N ILE A 68 2.82 -1.85 -1.82
CA ILE A 68 2.72 -0.45 -2.23
C ILE A 68 4.08 0.02 -2.70
N CYS A 69 4.16 0.49 -3.94
CA CYS A 69 5.36 1.07 -4.54
C CYS A 69 5.24 2.58 -4.53
N VAL A 70 6.19 3.26 -3.89
CA VAL A 70 6.31 4.72 -3.89
C VAL A 70 7.52 5.11 -4.73
N SER A 71 7.36 6.11 -5.58
CA SER A 71 8.49 6.68 -6.32
C SER A 71 8.33 8.18 -6.51
N SER A 72 9.40 8.95 -6.37
CA SER A 72 9.38 10.40 -6.60
C SER A 72 10.65 10.88 -7.29
N THR A 73 10.58 12.08 -7.87
CA THR A 73 11.72 12.75 -8.48
C THR A 73 12.54 13.56 -7.49
N THR A 74 12.03 13.83 -6.29
CA THR A 74 12.74 14.54 -5.23
C THR A 74 12.80 13.69 -3.96
N GLN A 75 13.90 13.78 -3.23
CA GLN A 75 14.07 13.09 -1.94
C GLN A 75 13.01 13.55 -0.92
N ARG A 76 12.74 14.86 -0.84
CA ARG A 76 11.73 15.41 0.07
C ARG A 76 10.35 14.83 -0.16
N SER A 77 9.84 14.88 -1.41
CA SER A 77 8.53 14.31 -1.72
C SER A 77 8.51 12.80 -1.51
N PHE A 78 9.61 12.11 -1.80
CA PHE A 78 9.73 10.68 -1.54
C PHE A 78 9.60 10.35 -0.05
N ASP A 79 10.35 11.04 0.82
CA ASP A 79 10.32 10.80 2.27
C ASP A 79 8.95 11.12 2.86
N THR A 80 8.34 12.23 2.44
CA THR A 80 6.97 12.59 2.85
C THR A 80 5.96 11.53 2.40
N ALA A 81 5.98 11.13 1.12
CA ALA A 81 5.05 10.14 0.62
C ALA A 81 5.23 8.77 1.28
N ALA A 82 6.47 8.32 1.44
CA ALA A 82 6.76 7.03 2.04
C ALA A 82 6.33 7.00 3.51
N GLY A 83 6.59 8.07 4.28
CA GLY A 83 6.10 8.19 5.66
C GLY A 83 4.57 8.15 5.76
N LEU A 84 3.87 8.89 4.88
CA LEU A 84 2.40 8.87 4.87
C LEU A 84 1.82 7.50 4.47
N VAL A 85 2.49 6.77 3.58
CA VAL A 85 2.12 5.39 3.24
C VAL A 85 2.35 4.44 4.42
N GLU A 86 3.42 4.62 5.19
CA GLU A 86 3.69 3.83 6.39
C GLU A 86 2.62 4.07 7.46
N GLU A 87 2.25 5.33 7.71
CA GLU A 87 1.16 5.69 8.62
C GLU A 87 -0.17 5.08 8.18
N LEU A 88 -0.51 5.20 6.89
CA LEU A 88 -1.71 4.60 6.31
C LEU A 88 -1.72 3.08 6.51
N LEU A 89 -0.60 2.42 6.22
CA LEU A 89 -0.48 0.97 6.35
C LEU A 89 -0.60 0.52 7.81
N GLY A 90 0.01 1.26 8.74
CA GLY A 90 -0.14 1.03 10.17
C GLY A 90 -1.59 1.18 10.65
N GLY A 91 -2.34 2.13 10.08
CA GLY A 91 -3.78 2.24 10.29
C GLY A 91 -4.55 1.03 9.80
N VAL A 92 -4.31 0.59 8.56
CA VAL A 92 -4.95 -0.58 7.96
C VAL A 92 -4.60 -1.87 8.72
N HIS A 93 -3.37 -2.02 9.21
CA HIS A 93 -2.98 -3.15 10.06
C HIS A 93 -3.76 -3.17 11.37
N ARG A 94 -3.99 -2.02 12.01
CA ARG A 94 -4.82 -1.94 13.22
C ARG A 94 -6.25 -2.36 12.93
N ASP A 95 -6.86 -1.83 11.87
CA ASP A 95 -8.21 -2.21 11.43
C ASP A 95 -8.29 -3.73 11.15
N TYR A 96 -7.24 -4.31 10.55
CA TYR A 96 -7.21 -5.73 10.26
C TYR A 96 -7.15 -6.59 11.53
N ARG A 97 -6.33 -6.20 12.51
CA ARG A 97 -6.28 -6.90 13.80
C ARG A 97 -7.62 -6.85 14.52
N GLU A 98 -8.32 -5.72 14.46
CA GLU A 98 -9.68 -5.58 15.01
C GLU A 98 -10.69 -6.46 14.25
N HIS A 99 -10.61 -6.48 12.91
CA HIS A 99 -11.40 -7.37 12.08
C HIS A 99 -11.19 -8.85 12.45
N CYS A 100 -9.93 -9.31 12.55
CA CYS A 100 -9.60 -10.67 12.98
C CYS A 100 -10.18 -10.99 14.37
N ARG A 101 -9.99 -10.10 15.36
CA ARG A 101 -10.52 -10.28 16.72
C ARG A 101 -12.04 -10.42 16.72
N SER A 102 -12.75 -9.58 15.95
CA SER A 102 -14.22 -9.63 15.86
C SER A 102 -14.76 -10.95 15.27
N ARG A 103 -13.92 -11.67 14.51
CA ARG A 103 -14.23 -12.96 13.89
C ARG A 103 -13.64 -14.16 14.62
N GLY A 104 -13.01 -13.96 15.77
CA GLY A 104 -12.33 -15.03 16.52
C GLY A 104 -11.09 -15.59 15.81
N LEU A 105 -10.52 -14.86 14.84
CA LEU A 105 -9.31 -15.24 14.13
C LEU A 105 -8.07 -14.72 14.88
N PRO A 106 -6.92 -15.43 14.79
CA PRO A 106 -5.66 -14.94 15.35
C PRO A 106 -5.26 -13.63 14.67
N ALA A 107 -4.93 -12.62 15.46
CA ALA A 107 -4.46 -11.33 14.94
C ALA A 107 -2.97 -11.43 14.58
N PRO A 108 -2.58 -11.25 13.31
CA PRO A 108 -1.17 -11.39 12.92
C PRO A 108 -0.31 -10.23 13.42
N ALA A 109 0.95 -10.54 13.70
CA ALA A 109 2.00 -9.55 13.93
C ALA A 109 2.44 -8.96 12.59
N LEU A 110 1.72 -7.92 12.16
CA LEU A 110 2.05 -7.18 10.94
C LEU A 110 2.97 -6.00 11.29
N GLU A 111 4.08 -5.92 10.57
CA GLU A 111 5.07 -4.84 10.67
C GLU A 111 5.16 -4.11 9.34
N VAL A 112 5.38 -2.80 9.42
CA VAL A 112 5.60 -1.97 8.24
C VAL A 112 7.11 -1.91 7.99
N CYS A 113 7.56 -2.59 6.93
CA CYS A 113 8.95 -2.58 6.51
C CYS A 113 9.08 -1.91 5.14
N ARG A 114 9.97 -0.92 5.06
CA ARG A 114 10.35 -0.24 3.83
C ARG A 114 11.56 -0.94 3.23
N ASP A 115 11.37 -1.49 2.04
CA ASP A 115 12.47 -1.99 1.19
C ASP A 115 12.80 -0.92 0.15
N SER A 116 14.04 -0.44 0.13
CA SER A 116 14.50 0.72 -0.66
C SER A 116 15.63 0.36 -1.60
#